data_AF-A0AAV3V4B3-F1
#
_entry.id   AF-A0AAV3V4B3-F1
#
_cell.length_a   1.000
_cell.length_b   1.000
_cell.length_c   1.000
_cell.angle_alpha   90.00
_cell.angle_beta   90.00
_cell.angle_gamma   90.00
#
_symmetry.space_group_name_H-M   'P 1'
#
loop_
_entity.id
_entity.type
_entity.pdbx_description
1 polymer ?
#
loop_
_entity_poly.entity_id
_entity_poly.type
_entity_poly.pdbx_seq_one_letter_code
_entity_poly.pdbx_strand_id
1 'polypeptide(L)'
;MTSILKQLMPAVLEHAGVWQGTYRHIDTKGNTLDFHHSQVECVFPDNGPVVYIQRNQFNWDDGRQFNVAFDGTIKNDKIYWDTDTFKGYGWVASPNIFLLELERKDEPGAWFYESIVMGADKKHRARTWHWFKEGVCFKRTLCDEHLVTSV
;
A
#
# COMPACT_ATOMS: atom_id res chain seq x y z
N MET A 1 27.13 3.25 -2.55
CA MET A 1 26.60 2.83 -1.24
C MET A 1 25.27 2.13 -1.48
N THR A 2 25.01 1.01 -0.81
CA THR A 2 23.75 0.26 -0.97
C THR A 2 22.65 0.96 -0.17
N SER A 3 21.50 1.24 -0.81
CA SER A 3 20.33 1.86 -0.15
C SER A 3 20.02 1.20 1.20
N ILE A 4 19.69 2.01 2.21
CA ILE A 4 19.34 1.52 3.55
C ILE A 4 18.14 0.55 3.51
N LEU A 5 17.19 0.77 2.59
CA LEU A 5 16.04 -0.11 2.40
C LEU A 5 16.49 -1.51 1.95
N LYS A 6 17.46 -1.58 1.04
CA LYS A 6 18.00 -2.85 0.54
C LYS A 6 18.72 -3.65 1.63
N GLN A 7 19.24 -2.98 2.65
CA GLN A 7 19.88 -3.65 3.80
C GLN A 7 18.85 -4.14 4.82
N LEU A 8 17.84 -3.31 5.15
CA LEU A 8 16.87 -3.61 6.22
C LEU A 8 15.71 -4.49 5.75
N MET A 9 15.16 -4.23 4.56
CA MET A 9 13.94 -4.84 4.05
C MET A 9 14.06 -5.17 2.56
N PRO A 10 15.02 -6.03 2.16
CA PRO A 10 15.24 -6.35 0.74
C PRO A 10 14.01 -6.91 0.03
N ALA A 11 13.12 -7.60 0.74
CA ALA A 11 11.87 -8.15 0.18
C ALA A 11 10.92 -7.06 -0.36
N VAL A 12 10.97 -5.82 0.17
CA VAL A 12 10.14 -4.71 -0.32
C VAL A 12 10.50 -4.34 -1.76
N LEU A 13 11.74 -4.59 -2.18
CA LEU A 13 12.22 -4.26 -3.53
C LEU A 13 11.49 -5.06 -4.62
N GLU A 14 10.94 -6.22 -4.29
CA GLU A 14 10.10 -7.02 -5.21
C GLU A 14 8.82 -6.29 -5.65
N HIS A 15 8.43 -5.22 -4.93
CA HIS A 15 7.26 -4.42 -5.28
C HIS A 15 7.56 -3.34 -6.32
N ALA A 16 8.81 -3.20 -6.78
CA ALA A 16 9.23 -2.15 -7.71
C ALA A 16 8.46 -2.27 -9.04
N GLY A 17 8.07 -1.13 -9.60
CA GLY A 17 7.44 -1.06 -10.91
C GLY A 17 5.98 -0.64 -10.86
N VAL A 18 5.29 -0.84 -11.98
CA VAL A 18 3.90 -0.45 -12.20
C VAL A 18 3.00 -1.67 -12.10
N TRP A 19 2.03 -1.60 -11.20
CA TRP A 19 1.05 -2.65 -10.94
C TRP A 19 -0.34 -2.15 -11.35
N GLN A 20 -1.10 -2.97 -12.08
CA GLN A 20 -2.49 -2.66 -12.44
C GLN A 20 -3.43 -3.69 -11.84
N GLY A 21 -4.64 -3.27 -11.52
CA GLY A 21 -5.57 -4.12 -10.81
C GLY A 21 -6.92 -3.51 -10.54
N THR A 22 -7.63 -4.13 -9.60
CA THR A 22 -8.90 -3.63 -9.08
C THR A 22 -8.80 -3.35 -7.60
N TYR A 23 -9.60 -2.41 -7.14
CA TYR A 23 -9.68 -1.98 -5.75
C TYR A 23 -11.16 -2.01 -5.32
N ARG A 24 -11.47 -2.76 -4.27
CA ARG A 24 -12.86 -2.95 -3.79
C ARG A 24 -12.95 -2.67 -2.30
N HIS A 25 -13.87 -1.80 -1.92
CA HIS A 25 -14.30 -1.69 -0.53
C HIS A 25 -15.51 -2.57 -0.29
N ILE A 26 -15.49 -3.33 0.80
CA ILE A 26 -16.62 -4.16 1.24
C ILE A 26 -16.98 -3.87 2.69
N ASP A 27 -18.25 -4.08 3.04
CA ASP A 27 -18.70 -4.07 4.42
C ASP A 27 -18.33 -5.37 5.16
N THR A 28 -18.76 -5.48 6.42
CA THR A 28 -18.50 -6.67 7.25
C THR A 28 -19.28 -7.91 6.84
N LYS A 29 -20.29 -7.78 5.97
CA LYS A 29 -21.10 -8.87 5.42
C LYS A 29 -20.63 -9.28 4.01
N GLY A 30 -19.66 -8.57 3.44
CA GLY A 30 -19.13 -8.84 2.10
C GLY A 30 -19.85 -8.09 0.97
N ASN A 31 -20.74 -7.15 1.29
CA ASN A 31 -21.37 -6.33 0.26
C ASN A 31 -20.37 -5.30 -0.26
N THR A 32 -20.33 -5.11 -1.58
CA THR A 32 -19.49 -4.08 -2.22
C THR A 32 -20.02 -2.68 -1.88
N LEU A 33 -19.16 -1.86 -1.29
CA LEU A 33 -19.42 -0.45 -0.99
C LEU A 33 -18.90 0.47 -2.09
N ASP A 34 -17.76 0.13 -2.68
CA ASP A 34 -17.13 0.87 -3.77
C ASP A 34 -16.24 -0.08 -4.59
N PHE A 35 -16.09 0.20 -5.87
CA PHE A 35 -15.22 -0.52 -6.79
C PHE A 35 -14.63 0.42 -7.82
N HIS A 36 -13.32 0.29 -8.06
CA HIS A 36 -12.61 1.04 -9.08
C HIS A 36 -11.36 0.31 -9.58
N HIS A 37 -10.86 0.74 -10.73
CA HIS A 37 -9.60 0.28 -11.31
C HIS A 37 -8.42 1.04 -10.68
N SER A 38 -7.30 0.35 -10.47
CA SER A 38 -6.11 0.92 -9.85
C SER A 38 -4.85 0.70 -10.68
N GLN A 39 -4.00 1.73 -10.73
CA GLN A 39 -2.60 1.63 -11.13
C GLN A 39 -1.72 2.15 -10.00
N VAL A 40 -0.74 1.35 -9.57
CA VAL A 40 0.18 1.66 -8.46
C VAL A 40 1.61 1.56 -8.95
N GLU A 41 2.33 2.67 -8.93
CA GLU A 41 3.78 2.71 -9.19
C GLU A 41 4.53 2.73 -7.86
N CYS A 42 5.51 1.85 -7.71
CA CYS A 42 6.45 1.85 -6.60
C CYS A 42 7.88 2.08 -7.11
N VAL A 43 8.56 3.08 -6.56
CA VAL A 43 9.96 3.42 -6.86
C VAL A 43 10.77 3.44 -5.57
N PHE A 44 11.97 2.84 -5.60
CA PHE A 44 12.88 2.76 -4.45
C PHE A 44 14.20 3.48 -4.75
N PRO A 45 14.35 4.76 -4.34
CA PRO A 45 15.59 5.50 -4.57
C PRO A 45 16.81 4.83 -3.92
N ASP A 46 17.95 4.89 -4.63
CA ASP A 46 19.21 4.37 -4.12
C ASP A 46 19.84 5.26 -3.03
N ASN A 47 19.53 6.55 -3.05
CA ASN A 47 20.15 7.58 -2.21
C ASN A 47 19.11 8.59 -1.72
N GLY A 48 19.43 9.25 -0.61
CA GLY A 48 18.59 10.29 0.00
C GLY A 48 17.74 9.77 1.18
N PRO A 49 16.99 10.67 1.84
CA PRO A 49 16.17 10.33 3.00
C PRO A 49 14.91 9.53 2.63
N VAL A 50 14.39 9.74 1.41
CA VAL A 50 13.23 9.02 0.87
C VAL A 50 13.70 7.70 0.29
N VAL A 51 13.09 6.60 0.74
CA VAL A 51 13.45 5.24 0.33
C VAL A 51 12.32 4.51 -0.39
N TYR A 52 11.10 5.02 -0.30
CA TYR A 52 9.89 4.43 -0.85
C TYR A 52 9.05 5.56 -1.46
N ILE A 53 8.78 5.52 -2.75
CA ILE A 53 7.87 6.45 -3.41
C ILE A 53 6.73 5.62 -3.98
N GLN A 54 5.49 5.99 -3.65
CA GLN A 54 4.30 5.42 -4.28
C GLN A 54 3.52 6.47 -5.03
N ARG A 55 3.00 6.09 -6.20
CA ARG A 55 2.01 6.88 -6.94
C ARG A 55 0.84 5.99 -7.32
N ASN A 56 -0.34 6.36 -6.87
CA ASN A 56 -1.58 5.64 -7.14
C ASN A 56 -2.46 6.47 -8.07
N GLN A 57 -3.07 5.80 -9.04
CA GLN A 57 -4.09 6.34 -9.90
C GLN A 57 -5.31 5.41 -9.81
N PHE A 58 -6.47 5.99 -9.52
CA PHE A 58 -7.73 5.28 -9.40
C PHE A 58 -8.75 5.83 -10.40
N ASN A 59 -9.46 4.93 -11.08
CA ASN A 59 -10.45 5.27 -12.10
C ASN A 59 -11.74 4.48 -11.85
N TRP A 60 -12.86 5.18 -11.81
CA TRP A 60 -14.20 4.59 -11.69
C TRP A 60 -14.87 4.54 -13.06
N ASP A 61 -15.82 3.61 -13.23
CA ASP A 61 -16.59 3.45 -14.47
C ASP A 61 -17.49 4.67 -14.77
N ASP A 62 -17.80 5.47 -13.75
CA ASP A 62 -18.54 6.74 -13.87
C ASP A 62 -17.68 7.92 -14.34
N GLY A 63 -16.38 7.69 -14.58
CA GLY A 63 -15.43 8.70 -15.04
C GLY A 63 -14.72 9.48 -13.93
N ARG A 64 -15.02 9.23 -12.65
CA ARG A 64 -14.23 9.81 -11.54
C ARG A 64 -12.79 9.31 -11.61
N GLN A 65 -11.87 10.18 -11.22
CA GLN A 65 -10.45 9.89 -11.12
C GLN A 65 -9.90 10.42 -9.80
N PHE A 66 -8.95 9.68 -9.22
CA PHE A 66 -8.23 10.11 -8.02
C PHE A 66 -6.77 9.71 -8.12
N ASN A 67 -5.89 10.67 -7.87
CA ASN A 67 -4.44 10.46 -7.90
C ASN A 67 -3.84 10.86 -6.55
N VAL A 68 -2.95 10.03 -6.02
CA VAL A 68 -2.24 10.32 -4.77
C VAL A 68 -0.82 9.81 -4.84
N ALA A 69 0.11 10.54 -4.24
CA ALA A 69 1.50 10.13 -4.10
C ALA A 69 1.95 10.32 -2.66
N PHE A 70 2.88 9.48 -2.21
CA PHE A 70 3.46 9.58 -0.88
C PHE A 70 4.86 8.98 -0.82
N ASP A 71 5.67 9.59 0.05
CA ASP A 71 7.07 9.27 0.24
C ASP A 71 7.30 8.69 1.63
N GLY A 72 8.08 7.61 1.70
CA GLY A 72 8.44 6.90 2.92
C GLY A 72 9.91 7.07 3.25
N THR A 73 10.20 7.19 4.55
CA THR A 73 11.57 7.32 5.10
C THR A 73 11.84 6.19 6.10
N ILE A 74 13.11 5.87 6.40
CA ILE A 74 13.41 4.89 7.44
C ILE A 74 13.42 5.54 8.83
N LYS A 75 12.68 4.94 9.78
CA LYS A 75 12.73 5.27 11.21
C LYS A 75 12.52 4.00 12.03
N ASN A 76 13.41 3.73 12.98
CA ASN A 76 13.35 2.54 13.86
C ASN A 76 13.13 1.23 13.08
N ASP A 77 13.95 1.02 12.04
CA ASP A 77 13.92 -0.15 11.15
C ASP A 77 12.60 -0.40 10.39
N LYS A 78 11.74 0.62 10.28
CA LYS A 78 10.49 0.59 9.53
C LYS A 78 10.45 1.69 8.48
N ILE A 79 9.63 1.51 7.45
CA ILE A 79 9.29 2.58 6.51
C ILE A 79 8.19 3.41 7.15
N TYR A 80 8.40 4.71 7.36
CA TYR A 80 7.46 5.62 7.98
C TYR A 80 6.90 6.59 6.96
N TRP A 81 5.59 6.82 7.01
CA TRP A 81 4.88 7.80 6.21
C TRP A 81 4.20 8.83 7.10
N ASP A 82 4.22 10.08 6.66
CA ASP A 82 3.54 11.19 7.30
C ASP A 82 3.02 12.14 6.22
N THR A 83 1.80 11.89 5.75
CA THR A 83 1.15 12.64 4.67
C THR A 83 0.06 13.55 5.24
N ASP A 84 -0.61 14.33 4.40
CA ASP A 84 -1.76 15.13 4.84
C ASP A 84 -2.95 14.27 5.27
N THR A 85 -3.08 13.05 4.74
CA THR A 85 -4.28 12.20 4.96
C THR A 85 -4.04 11.03 5.89
N PHE A 86 -2.79 10.59 6.10
CA PHE A 86 -2.48 9.50 7.00
C PHE A 86 -1.04 9.56 7.52
N LYS A 87 -0.79 8.87 8.63
CA LYS A 87 0.56 8.60 9.15
C LYS A 87 0.67 7.15 9.62
N GLY A 88 1.89 6.63 9.69
CA GLY A 88 2.14 5.31 10.25
C GLY A 88 3.35 4.66 9.62
N TYR A 89 3.40 3.34 9.61
CA TYR A 89 4.60 2.63 9.19
C TYR A 89 4.34 1.27 8.54
N GLY A 90 5.34 0.78 7.84
CA GLY A 90 5.36 -0.52 7.18
C GLY A 90 6.60 -1.33 7.54
N TRP A 91 6.44 -2.65 7.59
CA TRP A 91 7.50 -3.60 7.88
C TRP A 91 7.28 -4.94 7.17
N VAL A 92 8.36 -5.68 6.95
CA VAL A 92 8.30 -7.03 6.40
C VAL A 92 7.98 -8.01 7.52
N ALA A 93 6.84 -8.69 7.43
CA ALA A 93 6.44 -9.73 8.40
C ALA A 93 6.94 -11.13 8.01
N SER A 94 7.16 -11.35 6.72
CA SER A 94 7.65 -12.59 6.11
C SER A 94 8.20 -12.25 4.71
N PRO A 95 9.06 -13.07 4.08
CA PRO A 95 9.64 -12.75 2.77
C PRO A 95 8.66 -12.37 1.65
N ASN A 96 7.39 -12.76 1.76
CA ASN A 96 6.33 -12.41 0.80
C ASN A 96 5.22 -11.51 1.37
N ILE A 97 5.35 -11.05 2.62
CA ILE A 97 4.30 -10.29 3.32
C ILE A 97 4.87 -8.98 3.82
N PHE A 98 4.41 -7.89 3.22
CA PHE A 98 4.65 -6.53 3.67
C PHE A 98 3.40 -6.01 4.39
N LEU A 99 3.55 -5.63 5.66
CA LEU A 99 2.45 -5.14 6.49
C LEU A 99 2.58 -3.64 6.73
N LEU A 100 1.45 -2.95 6.79
CA LEU A 100 1.37 -1.55 7.16
C LEU A 100 0.35 -1.36 8.28
N GLU A 101 0.61 -0.39 9.15
CA GLU A 101 -0.31 0.12 10.16
C GLU A 101 -0.39 1.64 9.98
N LEU A 102 -1.56 2.13 9.56
CA LEU A 102 -1.76 3.53 9.17
C LEU A 102 -2.99 4.13 9.85
N GLU A 103 -2.81 5.28 10.50
CA GLU A 103 -3.84 6.13 11.10
C GLU A 103 -4.31 7.18 10.09
N ARG A 104 -5.63 7.37 9.94
CA ARG A 104 -6.20 8.42 9.08
C ARG A 104 -6.21 9.76 9.83
N LYS A 105 -5.66 10.79 9.18
CA LYS A 105 -5.72 12.18 9.66
C LYS A 105 -6.98 12.89 9.17
N ASP A 106 -7.46 12.51 7.99
CA ASP A 106 -8.65 13.04 7.36
C ASP A 106 -9.95 12.37 7.85
N GLU A 107 -9.83 11.23 8.54
CA GLU A 107 -10.93 10.56 9.23
C GLU A 107 -10.51 10.22 10.68
N PRO A 108 -10.61 11.18 11.62
CA PRO A 108 -10.17 10.99 13.00
C PRO A 108 -10.79 9.74 13.65
N GLY A 109 -9.95 8.96 14.33
CA GLY A 109 -10.33 7.72 14.99
C GLY A 109 -10.42 6.51 14.06
N ALA A 110 -10.22 6.67 12.74
CA ALA A 110 -10.08 5.57 11.81
C ALA A 110 -8.60 5.19 11.61
N TRP A 111 -8.32 3.89 11.57
CA TRP A 111 -7.02 3.36 11.18
C TRP A 111 -7.22 2.05 10.41
N PHE A 112 -6.16 1.57 9.78
CA PHE A 112 -6.21 0.28 9.12
C PHE A 112 -4.88 -0.46 9.19
N TYR A 113 -5.00 -1.78 9.14
CA TYR A 113 -3.88 -2.68 8.89
C TYR A 113 -3.97 -3.17 7.46
N GLU A 114 -2.91 -2.97 6.69
CA GLU A 114 -2.78 -3.49 5.34
C GLU A 114 -1.81 -4.67 5.32
N SER A 115 -2.20 -5.74 4.62
CA SER A 115 -1.34 -6.85 4.25
C SER A 115 -1.19 -6.90 2.73
N ILE A 116 0.04 -6.75 2.27
CA ILE A 116 0.43 -6.86 0.87
C ILE A 116 1.17 -8.18 0.70
N VAL A 117 0.52 -9.14 0.04
CA VAL A 117 1.01 -10.50 -0.14
C VAL A 117 1.46 -10.70 -1.58
N MET A 118 2.76 -10.95 -1.74
CA MET A 118 3.36 -11.24 -3.04
C MET A 118 3.17 -12.72 -3.42
N GLY A 119 2.66 -12.96 -4.62
CA GLY A 119 2.54 -14.29 -5.20
C GLY A 119 3.90 -14.93 -5.49
N ALA A 120 3.93 -16.26 -5.64
CA ALA A 120 5.15 -17.00 -5.89
C ALA A 120 5.84 -16.61 -7.22
N ASP A 121 5.08 -16.12 -8.19
CA ASP A 121 5.59 -15.70 -9.50
C ASP A 121 6.18 -14.29 -9.53
N LYS A 122 6.08 -13.54 -8.41
CA LYS A 122 6.50 -12.13 -8.28
C LYS A 122 5.85 -11.18 -9.30
N LYS A 123 4.75 -11.61 -9.91
CA LYS A 123 4.02 -10.86 -10.93
C LYS A 123 2.57 -10.60 -10.53
N HIS A 124 2.07 -11.29 -9.53
CA HIS A 124 0.76 -11.05 -8.94
C HIS A 124 0.90 -10.78 -7.44
N ARG A 125 0.06 -9.88 -6.93
CA ARG A 125 -0.05 -9.63 -5.50
C ARG A 125 -1.48 -9.32 -5.11
N ALA A 126 -1.81 -9.68 -3.87
CA ALA A 126 -3.09 -9.35 -3.26
C ALA A 126 -2.85 -8.39 -2.09
N ARG A 127 -3.69 -7.37 -1.98
CA ARG A 127 -3.66 -6.43 -0.85
C ARG A 127 -4.97 -6.50 -0.10
N THR A 128 -4.90 -6.61 1.22
CA THR A 128 -6.10 -6.65 2.07
C THR A 128 -5.96 -5.67 3.21
N TRP A 129 -7.00 -4.90 3.46
CA TRP A 129 -7.00 -3.88 4.50
C TRP A 129 -8.14 -4.20 5.46
N HIS A 130 -7.87 -4.14 6.75
CA HIS A 130 -8.90 -4.17 7.79
C HIS A 130 -8.99 -2.78 8.40
N TRP A 131 -10.13 -2.11 8.18
CA TRP A 131 -10.38 -0.76 8.69
C TRP A 131 -11.10 -0.82 10.01
N PHE A 132 -10.56 -0.12 11.00
CA PHE A 132 -11.07 -0.04 12.35
C PHE A 132 -11.46 1.40 12.69
N LYS A 133 -12.52 1.52 13.48
CA LYS A 133 -12.94 2.75 14.13
C LYS A 133 -13.52 2.37 15.49
N GLU A 134 -13.13 3.08 16.54
CA GLU A 134 -13.54 2.75 17.93
C GLU A 134 -13.26 1.29 18.32
N GLY A 135 -12.21 0.69 17.76
CA GLY A 135 -11.80 -0.69 18.05
C GLY A 135 -12.56 -1.77 17.28
N VAL A 136 -13.50 -1.38 16.41
CA VAL A 136 -14.33 -2.32 15.65
C VAL A 136 -14.01 -2.25 14.16
N CYS A 137 -13.80 -3.41 13.53
CA CYS A 137 -13.63 -3.50 12.10
C CYS A 137 -14.97 -3.19 11.40
N PHE A 138 -15.01 -2.18 10.53
CA PHE A 138 -16.24 -1.73 9.87
C PHE A 138 -16.20 -1.84 8.33
N LYS A 139 -15.01 -1.94 7.75
CA LYS A 139 -14.80 -2.00 6.30
C LYS A 139 -13.56 -2.84 6.00
N ARG A 140 -13.55 -3.49 4.83
CA ARG A 140 -12.33 -4.08 4.27
C ARG A 140 -12.05 -3.51 2.88
N THR A 141 -10.77 -3.45 2.54
CA THR A 141 -10.33 -3.23 1.16
C THR A 141 -9.74 -4.53 0.64
N LEU A 142 -10.08 -4.90 -0.60
CA LEU A 142 -9.47 -5.98 -1.34
C LEU A 142 -8.90 -5.42 -2.64
N CYS A 143 -7.63 -5.68 -2.92
CA CYS A 143 -6.99 -5.36 -4.18
C CYS A 143 -6.35 -6.60 -4.79
N ASP A 144 -6.57 -6.78 -6.08
CA ASP A 144 -5.94 -7.82 -6.90
C ASP A 144 -5.14 -7.12 -8.00
N GLU A 145 -3.81 -7.32 -8.01
CA GLU A 145 -2.89 -6.55 -8.84
C GLU A 145 -1.91 -7.47 -9.57
N HIS A 146 -1.56 -7.08 -10.80
CA HIS A 146 -0.53 -7.72 -11.61
C HIS A 146 0.50 -6.69 -12.08
N LEU A 147 1.75 -7.11 -12.21
CA LEU A 147 2.86 -6.27 -12.67
C LEU A 147 2.75 -6.04 -14.19
N VAL A 148 2.85 -4.78 -14.61
CA VAL A 148 2.79 -4.33 -16.01
C VAL A 148 4.14 -3.84 -16.51
N THR A 149 4.93 -3.22 -15.64
CA THR A 149 6.28 -2.74 -15.99
C THR A 149 7.21 -2.97 -14.81
N SER A 150 8.29 -3.71 -15.03
CA SER A 150 9.39 -3.87 -14.06
C SER A 150 10.39 -2.72 -14.19
N VAL A 151 11.05 -2.38 -13.08
CA VAL A 151 12.18 -1.42 -13.04
C VAL A 151 13.50 -2.16 -13.04
#